data_AF-A0A9D5WBN1-F1
#
_entry.id   AF-A0A9D5WBN1-F1
#
_cell.length_a   1.000
_cell.length_b   1.000
_cell.length_c   1.000
_cell.angle_alpha   90.00
_cell.angle_beta   90.00
_cell.angle_gamma   90.00
#
_symmetry.space_group_name_H-M   'P 1'
#
loop_
_entity.id
_entity.type
_entity.pdbx_description
1 polymer ?
#
loop_
_entity_poly.entity_id
_entity_poly.type
_entity_poly.pdbx_seq_one_letter_code
_entity_poly.pdbx_strand_id
1 'polypeptide(L)'
;ELTATNELLTAEVAERKHLEKINVKGLDIQKTINSILSIALETSPLDTRLDKILHLILSLEWLSFESMGCIFLADGETLRMNAHYGLPKENLLLCENVPLGKCVCGMAAARGKLVFKDGLDENHETIYDGIVNHGHYCVPIMHGSKNLGILNLYVKEGHKQKDEEVNFLNNVANTMAGIILRNKDEEEIINNYLIQHVLSQILRLSVEALSLKEQLQKTLDIISNVSWLSSSSTGCIFLVEDNPDILVMKAHRGISLELFNTCSYLPMGKCLCGRAAQTGETIFKSSLDEHHQIRYEGMINHGHYCVPIKSKDKVLGVI
;
A
#
# COMPACT_ATOMS: atom_id res chain seq x y z
N GLU A 1 1.33 41.45 57.22
CA GLU A 1 0.27 40.46 57.00
C GLU A 1 -0.35 40.55 55.61
N LEU A 2 -0.96 41.69 55.22
CA LEU A 2 -1.56 41.87 53.87
C LEU A 2 -0.63 41.56 52.69
N THR A 3 0.65 41.90 52.76
CA THR A 3 1.62 41.64 51.69
C THR A 3 1.91 40.15 51.51
N ALA A 4 2.09 39.42 52.61
CA ALA A 4 2.32 37.98 52.61
C ALA A 4 1.09 37.21 52.14
N THR A 5 -0.12 37.65 52.53
CA THR A 5 -1.38 37.08 52.03
C THR A 5 -1.56 37.30 50.53
N ASN A 6 -1.21 38.49 50.00
CA ASN A 6 -1.28 38.78 48.57
C ASN A 6 -0.27 37.96 47.75
N GLU A 7 0.95 37.76 48.25
CA GLU A 7 1.95 36.90 47.60
C GLU A 7 1.48 35.44 47.54
N LEU A 8 0.91 34.92 48.63
CA LEU A 8 0.31 33.58 48.69
C LEU A 8 -0.86 33.43 47.70
N LEU A 9 -1.76 34.42 47.65
CA LEU A 9 -2.91 34.40 46.74
C LEU A 9 -2.45 34.45 45.26
N THR A 10 -1.39 35.20 44.98
CA THR A 10 -0.85 35.31 43.62
C THR A 10 -0.21 33.99 43.17
N ALA A 11 0.52 33.31 44.08
CA ALA A 11 1.07 31.99 43.82
C ALA A 11 -0.04 30.94 43.60
N GLU A 12 -1.09 30.95 44.42
CA GLU A 12 -2.22 30.00 44.28
C GLU A 12 -3.02 30.24 42.98
N VAL A 13 -3.23 31.49 42.58
CA VAL A 13 -3.86 31.81 41.29
C VAL A 13 -2.97 31.38 40.12
N ALA A 14 -1.65 31.54 40.22
CA ALA A 14 -0.72 31.08 39.19
C ALA A 14 -0.72 29.55 39.06
N GLU A 15 -0.74 28.84 40.19
CA GLU A 15 -0.83 27.37 40.23
C GLU A 15 -2.16 26.88 39.65
N ARG A 16 -3.29 27.47 40.04
CA ARG A 16 -4.61 27.14 39.45
C ARG A 16 -4.65 27.37 37.94
N LYS A 17 -4.16 28.51 37.45
CA LYS A 17 -4.09 28.79 36.01
C LYS A 17 -3.21 27.79 35.27
N HIS A 18 -2.13 27.33 35.89
CA HIS A 18 -1.26 26.30 35.33
C HIS A 18 -1.99 24.95 35.22
N LEU A 19 -2.66 24.52 36.28
CA LEU A 19 -3.46 23.29 36.31
C LEU A 19 -4.62 23.34 35.30
N GLU A 20 -5.33 24.46 35.20
CA GLU A 20 -6.39 24.67 34.21
C GLU A 20 -5.85 24.54 32.78
N LYS A 21 -4.68 25.11 32.49
CA LYS A 21 -4.05 25.00 31.16
C LYS A 21 -3.64 23.57 30.83
N ILE A 22 -3.15 22.81 31.80
CA ILE A 22 -2.85 21.37 31.63
C ILE A 22 -4.15 20.60 31.34
N ASN A 23 -5.22 20.89 32.08
CA ASN A 23 -6.49 20.19 31.93
C ASN A 23 -7.16 20.47 30.57
N VAL A 24 -7.16 21.73 30.12
CA VAL A 24 -7.67 22.13 28.79
C VAL A 24 -6.90 21.40 27.68
N LYS A 25 -5.56 21.36 27.75
CA LYS A 25 -4.74 20.62 26.80
C LYS A 25 -5.03 19.11 26.81
N GLY A 26 -5.18 18.51 27.99
CA GLY A 26 -5.51 17.09 28.12
C GLY A 26 -6.84 16.75 27.45
N LEU A 27 -7.85 17.61 27.62
CA LEU A 27 -9.13 17.50 26.94
C LEU A 27 -9.00 17.64 25.42
N ASP A 28 -8.17 18.57 24.94
CA ASP A 28 -7.94 18.74 23.50
C ASP A 28 -7.26 17.53 22.89
N ILE A 29 -6.25 16.96 23.55
CA ILE A 29 -5.61 15.71 23.13
C ILE A 29 -6.65 14.58 23.02
N GLN A 30 -7.50 14.42 24.06
CA GLN A 30 -8.51 13.38 24.06
C GLN A 30 -9.55 13.59 22.94
N LYS A 31 -9.98 14.83 22.71
CA LYS A 31 -10.88 15.18 21.60
C LYS A 31 -10.24 14.86 20.25
N THR A 32 -8.97 15.20 20.04
CA THR A 32 -8.27 14.89 18.79
C THR A 32 -8.21 13.38 18.56
N ILE A 33 -7.81 12.59 19.58
CA ILE A 33 -7.78 11.13 19.44
C ILE A 33 -9.17 10.57 19.12
N ASN A 34 -10.23 11.06 19.78
CA ASN A 34 -11.61 10.64 19.49
C ASN A 34 -12.05 11.03 18.06
N SER A 35 -11.65 12.20 17.57
CA SER A 35 -11.89 12.62 16.19
C SER A 35 -11.14 11.74 15.18
N ILE A 36 -9.88 11.38 15.46
CA ILE A 36 -9.10 10.45 14.64
C ILE A 36 -9.78 9.08 14.58
N LEU A 37 -10.22 8.56 15.73
CA LEU A 37 -10.99 7.31 15.80
C LEU A 37 -12.32 7.41 15.04
N SER A 38 -12.99 8.57 15.06
CA SER A 38 -14.22 8.78 14.30
C SER A 38 -13.97 8.77 12.79
N ILE A 39 -12.86 9.39 12.34
CA ILE A 39 -12.41 9.32 10.94
C ILE A 39 -12.12 7.87 10.55
N ALA A 40 -11.53 7.07 11.45
CA ALA A 40 -11.24 5.66 11.20
C ALA A 40 -12.48 4.80 10.89
N LEU A 41 -13.64 5.20 11.40
CA LEU A 41 -14.92 4.50 11.21
C LEU A 41 -15.63 4.90 9.92
N GLU A 42 -15.15 5.90 9.21
CA GLU A 42 -15.68 6.27 7.90
C GLU A 42 -15.42 5.18 6.85
N THR A 43 -16.31 5.08 5.87
CA THR A 43 -16.20 4.16 4.72
C THR A 43 -15.37 4.71 3.56
N SER A 44 -14.74 5.88 3.75
CA SER A 44 -13.88 6.51 2.74
C SER A 44 -12.55 5.73 2.59
N PRO A 45 -11.89 5.82 1.41
CA PRO A 45 -10.59 5.17 1.19
C PRO A 45 -9.56 5.57 2.25
N LEU A 46 -8.60 4.68 2.55
CA LEU A 46 -7.58 4.92 3.57
C LEU A 46 -6.84 6.26 3.36
N ASP A 47 -6.41 6.55 2.14
CA ASP A 47 -5.69 7.78 1.80
C ASP A 47 -6.52 9.02 2.17
N THR A 48 -7.82 9.03 1.85
CA THR A 48 -8.74 10.13 2.22
C THR A 48 -8.88 10.28 3.73
N ARG A 49 -8.89 9.16 4.49
CA ARG A 49 -8.92 9.20 5.96
C ARG A 49 -7.61 9.73 6.53
N LEU A 50 -6.47 9.32 5.97
CA LEU A 50 -5.15 9.83 6.36
C LEU A 50 -5.01 11.33 6.10
N ASP A 51 -5.53 11.83 4.97
CA ASP A 51 -5.57 13.27 4.68
C ASP A 51 -6.34 14.03 5.77
N LYS A 52 -7.54 13.56 6.14
CA LYS A 52 -8.34 14.19 7.21
C LYS A 52 -7.62 14.18 8.56
N ILE A 53 -6.97 13.07 8.89
CA ILE A 53 -6.18 12.94 10.13
C ILE A 53 -5.01 13.94 10.12
N LEU A 54 -4.29 14.06 9.02
CA LEU A 54 -3.18 15.00 8.89
C LEU A 54 -3.65 16.45 9.06
N HIS A 55 -4.74 16.84 8.39
CA HIS A 55 -5.31 18.18 8.53
C HIS A 55 -5.75 18.48 9.95
N LEU A 56 -6.36 17.49 10.63
CA LEU A 56 -6.75 17.63 12.03
C LEU A 56 -5.54 17.89 12.93
N ILE A 57 -4.44 17.13 12.76
CA ILE A 57 -3.21 17.32 13.54
C ILE A 57 -2.60 18.70 13.29
N LEU A 58 -2.53 19.13 12.02
CA LEU A 58 -1.94 20.42 11.63
C LEU A 58 -2.80 21.63 12.05
N SER A 59 -4.07 21.42 12.39
CA SER A 59 -4.98 22.47 12.89
C SER A 59 -4.84 22.77 14.38
N LEU A 60 -4.03 22.01 15.12
CA LEU A 60 -3.88 22.18 16.57
C LEU A 60 -3.01 23.39 16.92
N GLU A 61 -3.62 24.44 17.45
CA GLU A 61 -2.96 25.72 17.76
C GLU A 61 -1.82 25.62 18.79
N TRP A 62 -1.88 24.65 19.70
CA TRP A 62 -0.87 24.48 20.73
C TRP A 62 0.40 23.76 20.22
N LEU A 63 0.33 23.16 19.04
CA LEU A 63 1.47 22.57 18.34
C LEU A 63 2.07 23.64 17.43
N SER A 64 3.32 24.02 17.68
CA SER A 64 4.02 25.05 16.91
C SER A 64 4.52 24.53 15.55
N PHE A 65 3.65 23.86 14.80
CA PHE A 65 3.96 23.32 13.49
C PHE A 65 3.84 24.40 12.42
N GLU A 66 4.74 24.34 11.44
CA GLU A 66 4.42 24.88 10.13
C GLU A 66 3.28 24.00 9.61
N SER A 67 2.20 24.57 9.07
CA SER A 67 1.03 23.82 8.57
C SER A 67 1.39 22.98 7.33
N MET A 68 2.31 22.04 7.51
CA MET A 68 3.03 21.26 6.53
C MET A 68 3.36 19.90 7.14
N GLY A 69 3.05 18.84 6.40
CA GLY A 69 3.32 17.49 6.84
C GLY A 69 2.92 16.46 5.80
N CYS A 70 3.28 15.21 6.07
CA CYS A 70 2.88 14.08 5.25
C CYS A 70 2.80 12.80 6.08
N ILE A 71 2.04 11.85 5.56
CA ILE A 71 1.94 10.49 6.07
C ILE A 71 2.40 9.55 4.97
N PHE A 72 3.32 8.68 5.34
CA PHE A 72 3.78 7.57 4.50
C PHE A 72 3.23 6.25 5.01
N LEU A 73 2.91 5.33 4.10
CA LEU A 73 2.70 3.92 4.44
C LEU A 73 3.89 3.08 4.00
N ALA A 74 4.24 2.07 4.81
CA ALA A 74 5.31 1.13 4.49
C ALA A 74 4.85 0.14 3.40
N ASP A 75 5.65 0.04 2.34
CA ASP A 75 5.51 -0.88 1.22
C ASP A 75 6.86 -1.58 0.98
N GLY A 76 7.00 -2.79 1.55
CA GLY A 76 8.25 -3.54 1.55
C GLY A 76 9.40 -2.77 2.23
N GLU A 77 10.45 -2.50 1.47
CA GLU A 77 11.64 -1.74 1.90
C GLU A 77 11.56 -0.24 1.55
N THR A 78 10.36 0.23 1.18
CA THR A 78 10.11 1.63 0.83
C THR A 78 8.93 2.19 1.61
N LEU A 79 8.88 3.52 1.69
CA LEU A 79 7.78 4.30 2.24
C LEU A 79 7.13 5.04 1.07
N ARG A 80 5.84 4.85 0.86
CA ARG A 80 5.07 5.58 -0.15
C ARG A 80 4.30 6.71 0.52
N MET A 81 4.30 7.90 -0.06
CA MET A 81 3.51 9.02 0.45
C MET A 81 2.02 8.81 0.14
N ASN A 82 1.17 8.82 1.16
CA ASN A 82 -0.27 8.55 1.04
C ASN A 82 -1.15 9.76 1.42
N ALA A 83 -0.62 10.67 2.23
CA ALA A 83 -1.29 11.94 2.55
C ALA A 83 -0.24 13.04 2.68
N HIS A 84 -0.59 14.25 2.28
CA HIS A 84 0.28 15.41 2.46
C HIS A 84 -0.51 16.71 2.55
N TYR A 85 0.09 17.70 3.19
CA TYR A 85 -0.47 19.04 3.26
C TYR A 85 0.67 20.06 3.28
N GLY A 86 0.48 21.18 2.57
CA GLY A 86 1.42 22.31 2.57
C GLY A 86 2.80 22.05 1.94
N LEU A 87 3.06 20.85 1.40
CA LEU A 87 4.36 20.52 0.81
C LEU A 87 4.56 21.14 -0.59
N PRO A 88 5.74 21.70 -0.88
CA PRO A 88 6.13 22.12 -2.24
C PRO A 88 6.13 20.97 -3.25
N LYS A 89 5.93 21.27 -4.54
CA LYS A 89 5.86 20.26 -5.60
C LYS A 89 7.15 19.45 -5.72
N GLU A 90 8.29 20.11 -5.50
CA GLU A 90 9.62 19.54 -5.50
C GLU A 90 9.76 18.46 -4.41
N ASN A 91 9.23 18.70 -3.22
CA ASN A 91 9.18 17.70 -2.15
C ASN A 91 8.31 16.50 -2.52
N LEU A 92 7.16 16.73 -3.17
CA LEU A 92 6.27 15.65 -3.58
C LEU A 92 6.95 14.70 -4.56
N LEU A 93 7.71 15.24 -5.52
CA LEU A 93 8.45 14.44 -6.50
C LEU A 93 9.65 13.70 -5.88
N LEU A 94 10.42 14.39 -5.03
CA LEU A 94 11.65 13.81 -4.46
C LEU A 94 11.38 12.81 -3.34
N CYS A 95 10.24 12.95 -2.65
CA CYS A 95 9.86 12.11 -1.52
C CYS A 95 8.67 11.20 -1.82
N GLU A 96 8.23 11.03 -3.08
CA GLU A 96 7.08 10.15 -3.40
C GLU A 96 7.28 8.73 -2.85
N ASN A 97 8.51 8.21 -3.02
CA ASN A 97 8.96 6.91 -2.53
C ASN A 97 10.30 7.06 -1.81
N VAL A 98 10.32 6.75 -0.51
CA VAL A 98 11.51 6.89 0.34
C VAL A 98 11.99 5.50 0.78
N PRO A 99 13.18 5.04 0.36
CA PRO A 99 13.77 3.81 0.88
C PRO A 99 14.00 3.87 2.39
N LEU A 100 13.86 2.72 3.07
CA LEU A 100 14.20 2.62 4.48
C LEU A 100 15.68 2.98 4.71
N GLY A 101 15.94 3.69 5.80
CA GLY A 101 17.27 4.21 6.15
C GLY A 101 17.70 5.47 5.39
N LYS A 102 16.99 5.86 4.32
CA LYS A 102 17.28 7.08 3.55
C LYS A 102 16.60 8.30 4.15
N CYS A 103 17.31 9.43 4.25
CA CYS A 103 16.86 10.68 4.86
C CYS A 103 16.27 10.53 6.29
N VAL A 104 15.73 11.62 6.86
CA VAL A 104 15.19 11.61 8.23
C VAL A 104 13.98 10.65 8.37
N CYS A 105 13.09 10.60 7.38
CA CYS A 105 11.92 9.73 7.39
C CYS A 105 12.31 8.24 7.33
N GLY A 106 13.19 7.85 6.40
CA GLY A 106 13.65 6.47 6.29
C GLY A 106 14.49 6.04 7.49
N MET A 107 15.28 6.93 8.10
CA MET A 107 15.99 6.63 9.35
C MET A 107 15.04 6.36 10.51
N ALA A 108 14.02 7.21 10.70
CA ALA A 108 12.99 6.98 11.73
C ALA A 108 12.30 5.63 11.47
N ALA A 109 12.05 5.33 10.21
CA ALA A 109 11.37 4.11 9.82
C ALA A 109 12.19 2.85 10.10
N ALA A 110 13.49 2.87 9.76
CA ALA A 110 14.41 1.76 10.00
C ALA A 110 14.68 1.54 11.49
N ARG A 111 14.72 2.61 12.29
CA ARG A 111 14.95 2.53 13.75
C ARG A 111 13.70 2.17 14.55
N GLY A 112 12.50 2.42 14.01
CA GLY A 112 11.24 2.26 14.74
C GLY A 112 11.11 3.20 15.94
N LYS A 113 11.81 4.33 15.93
CA LYS A 113 11.76 5.36 16.98
C LYS A 113 11.58 6.74 16.36
N LEU A 114 10.90 7.63 17.09
CA LEU A 114 10.75 9.03 16.71
C LEU A 114 12.13 9.68 16.52
N VAL A 115 12.30 10.39 15.41
CA VAL A 115 13.47 11.21 15.12
C VAL A 115 13.02 12.66 15.05
N PHE A 116 13.69 13.53 15.81
CA PHE A 116 13.47 14.96 15.80
C PHE A 116 14.71 15.68 15.27
N LYS A 117 14.48 16.72 14.45
CA LYS A 117 15.48 17.67 13.96
C LYS A 117 14.91 19.08 14.13
N ASP A 118 15.72 20.02 14.58
CA ASP A 118 15.36 21.42 14.77
C ASP A 118 15.76 22.34 13.60
N GLY A 119 16.37 21.77 12.56
CA GLY A 119 16.81 22.45 11.35
C GLY A 119 17.28 21.46 10.29
N LEU A 120 17.69 21.97 9.14
CA LEU A 120 18.33 21.19 8.09
C LEU A 120 19.74 20.78 8.54
N ASP A 121 20.06 19.50 8.41
CA ASP A 121 21.38 18.95 8.72
C ASP A 121 21.88 18.01 7.61
N GLU A 122 23.02 17.38 7.85
CA GLU A 122 23.66 16.43 6.90
C GLU A 122 22.77 15.25 6.51
N ASN A 123 21.72 14.94 7.29
CA ASN A 123 20.78 13.86 6.99
C ASN A 123 19.61 14.33 6.11
N HIS A 124 19.60 15.60 5.71
CA HIS A 124 18.65 16.11 4.75
C HIS A 124 19.17 15.90 3.32
N GLU A 125 18.82 14.76 2.74
CA GLU A 125 19.23 14.39 1.39
C GLU A 125 18.45 15.13 0.29
N THR A 126 17.32 15.77 0.64
CA THR A 126 16.41 16.42 -0.31
C THR A 126 16.57 17.94 -0.25
N ILE A 127 17.59 18.46 -0.93
CA ILE A 127 17.85 19.91 -1.02
C ILE A 127 17.41 20.42 -2.39
N TYR A 128 16.65 21.52 -2.42
CA TYR A 128 16.20 22.19 -3.66
C TYR A 128 16.28 23.71 -3.53
N ASP A 129 16.19 24.40 -4.66
CA ASP A 129 16.30 25.86 -4.71
C ASP A 129 15.09 26.53 -4.03
N GLY A 130 15.37 27.45 -3.10
CA GLY A 130 14.34 28.10 -2.27
C GLY A 130 13.93 27.35 -1.01
N ILE A 131 14.63 26.28 -0.62
CA ILE A 131 14.37 25.59 0.65
C ILE A 131 14.61 26.54 1.84
N VAL A 132 13.60 26.68 2.69
CA VAL A 132 13.69 27.44 3.94
C VAL A 132 14.13 26.49 5.05
N ASN A 133 15.01 26.93 5.95
CA ASN A 133 15.43 26.10 7.06
C ASN A 133 14.24 25.77 7.98
N HIS A 134 14.09 24.49 8.33
CA HIS A 134 12.98 23.98 9.13
C HIS A 134 13.40 22.70 9.85
N GLY A 135 12.69 22.37 10.93
CA GLY A 135 12.84 21.11 11.63
C GLY A 135 11.74 20.11 11.29
N HIS A 136 11.88 18.89 11.81
CA HIS A 136 10.95 17.79 11.60
C HIS A 136 10.70 16.98 12.86
N TYR A 137 9.46 16.56 13.02
CA TYR A 137 9.10 15.36 13.77
C TYR A 137 8.81 14.23 12.79
N CYS A 138 9.68 13.22 12.75
CA CYS A 138 9.45 11.99 12.00
C CYS A 138 9.07 10.87 12.98
N VAL A 139 7.79 10.51 12.99
CA VAL A 139 7.18 9.62 13.98
C VAL A 139 6.80 8.32 13.29
N PRO A 140 7.40 7.17 13.66
CA PRO A 140 7.05 5.90 13.06
C PRO A 140 5.71 5.39 13.59
N ILE A 141 4.90 4.86 12.68
CA ILE A 141 3.62 4.24 12.98
C ILE A 141 3.86 2.75 13.17
N MET A 142 3.94 2.31 14.43
CA MET A 142 4.42 0.98 14.78
C MET A 142 3.27 0.06 15.22
N HIS A 143 3.38 -1.23 14.87
CA HIS A 143 2.62 -2.30 15.50
C HIS A 143 3.57 -3.43 15.93
N GLY A 144 3.77 -3.57 17.25
CA GLY A 144 4.86 -4.39 17.76
C GLY A 144 6.20 -3.88 17.22
N SER A 145 6.98 -4.77 16.59
CA SER A 145 8.24 -4.43 15.92
C SER A 145 8.07 -4.03 14.45
N LYS A 146 6.86 -4.10 13.89
CA LYS A 146 6.60 -3.81 12.47
C LYS A 146 6.31 -2.33 12.28
N ASN A 147 7.03 -1.71 11.37
CA ASN A 147 6.73 -0.37 10.88
C ASN A 147 5.61 -0.43 9.83
N LEU A 148 4.55 0.34 10.03
CA LEU A 148 3.42 0.46 9.12
C LEU A 148 3.45 1.77 8.30
N GLY A 149 4.27 2.74 8.68
CA GLY A 149 4.34 4.05 8.06
C GLY A 149 5.10 5.10 8.88
N ILE A 150 5.10 6.34 8.39
CA ILE A 150 5.70 7.51 9.07
C ILE A 150 4.71 8.66 9.06
N LEU A 151 4.50 9.31 10.20
CA LEU A 151 3.92 10.65 10.29
C LEU A 151 5.07 11.66 10.36
N ASN A 152 5.17 12.53 9.36
CA ASN A 152 6.18 13.58 9.28
C ASN A 152 5.52 14.95 9.39
N LEU A 153 5.99 15.77 10.33
CA LEU A 153 5.45 17.12 10.58
C LEU A 153 6.59 18.13 10.64
N TYR A 154 6.36 19.31 10.06
CA TYR A 154 7.36 20.37 9.96
C TYR A 154 7.22 21.35 11.13
N VAL A 155 8.35 21.79 11.67
CA VAL A 155 8.44 22.85 12.69
C VAL A 155 9.36 23.96 12.22
N LYS A 156 9.22 25.13 12.83
CA LYS A 156 10.15 26.24 12.63
C LYS A 156 11.58 25.85 13.00
N GLU A 157 12.53 26.45 12.30
CA GLU A 157 13.95 26.40 12.68
C GLU A 157 14.13 26.79 14.16
N GLY A 158 14.95 26.02 14.87
CA GLY A 158 15.26 26.25 16.28
C GLY A 158 14.12 25.87 17.24
N HIS A 159 13.07 25.20 16.76
CA HIS A 159 12.04 24.64 17.63
C HIS A 159 12.65 23.70 18.65
N LYS A 160 12.19 23.78 19.90
CA LYS A 160 12.66 22.90 20.97
C LYS A 160 11.69 21.76 21.16
N GLN A 161 12.20 20.55 21.07
CA GLN A 161 11.40 19.36 21.37
C GLN A 161 10.83 19.43 22.78
N LYS A 162 9.53 19.14 22.90
CA LYS A 162 8.83 19.06 24.18
C LYS A 162 8.28 17.65 24.39
N ASP A 163 8.38 17.13 25.60
CA ASP A 163 7.88 15.80 25.94
C ASP A 163 6.37 15.66 25.69
N GLU A 164 5.61 16.73 25.90
CA GLU A 164 4.17 16.78 25.58
C GLU A 164 3.89 16.53 24.09
N GLU A 165 4.68 17.15 23.20
CA GLU A 165 4.55 17.00 21.75
C GLU A 165 4.90 15.56 21.34
N VAL A 166 6.00 15.02 21.87
CA VAL A 166 6.43 13.63 21.64
C VAL A 166 5.38 12.63 22.10
N ASN A 167 4.84 12.80 23.32
CA ASN A 167 3.83 11.91 23.87
C ASN A 167 2.53 11.95 23.06
N PHE A 168 2.09 13.15 22.68
CA PHE A 168 0.92 13.31 21.82
C PHE A 168 1.11 12.62 20.45
N LEU A 169 2.24 12.88 19.80
CA LEU A 169 2.53 12.33 18.48
C LEU A 169 2.65 10.80 18.50
N ASN A 170 3.25 10.23 19.55
CA ASN A 170 3.28 8.78 19.74
C ASN A 170 1.87 8.21 19.92
N ASN A 171 0.99 8.88 20.67
CA ASN A 171 -0.40 8.45 20.83
C ASN A 171 -1.19 8.49 19.52
N VAL A 172 -0.98 9.54 18.72
CA VAL A 172 -1.54 9.65 17.36
C VAL A 172 -1.04 8.50 16.48
N ALA A 173 0.28 8.27 16.44
CA ALA A 173 0.88 7.19 15.66
C ALA A 173 0.35 5.81 16.09
N ASN A 174 0.24 5.54 17.39
CA ASN A 174 -0.35 4.30 17.91
C ASN A 174 -1.81 4.12 17.48
N THR A 175 -2.59 5.22 17.48
CA THR A 175 -3.99 5.19 17.02
C THR A 175 -4.04 4.89 15.53
N MET A 176 -3.22 5.56 14.72
CA MET A 176 -3.12 5.34 13.28
C MET A 176 -2.69 3.91 12.92
N ALA A 177 -1.83 3.29 13.72
CA ALA A 177 -1.43 1.89 13.52
C ALA A 177 -2.65 0.96 13.51
N GLY A 178 -3.59 1.15 14.44
CA GLY A 178 -4.84 0.39 14.47
C GLY A 178 -5.72 0.64 13.23
N ILE A 179 -5.78 1.88 12.74
CA ILE A 179 -6.55 2.24 11.54
C ILE A 179 -5.98 1.54 10.30
N ILE A 180 -4.65 1.60 10.14
CA ILE A 180 -3.96 1.01 8.98
C ILE A 180 -4.10 -0.52 8.99
N LEU A 181 -3.96 -1.17 10.15
CA LEU A 181 -4.15 -2.62 10.26
C LEU A 181 -5.57 -3.02 9.93
N ARG A 182 -6.56 -2.33 10.51
CA ARG A 182 -7.97 -2.58 10.20
C ARG A 182 -8.26 -2.49 8.71
N ASN A 183 -7.69 -1.49 8.01
CA ASN A 183 -7.85 -1.38 6.57
C ASN A 183 -7.19 -2.54 5.81
N LYS A 184 -5.99 -2.97 6.21
CA LYS A 184 -5.31 -4.13 5.60
C LYS A 184 -6.10 -5.42 5.82
N ASP A 185 -6.65 -5.63 7.01
CA ASP A 185 -7.49 -6.79 7.33
C ASP A 185 -8.78 -6.77 6.49
N GLU A 186 -9.42 -5.60 6.32
CA GLU A 186 -10.60 -5.43 5.47
C GLU A 186 -10.29 -5.77 4.00
N GLU A 187 -9.17 -5.29 3.46
CA GLU A 187 -8.72 -5.60 2.09
C GLU A 187 -8.43 -7.10 1.92
N GLU A 188 -7.80 -7.74 2.90
CA GLU A 188 -7.53 -9.19 2.88
C GLU A 188 -8.83 -10.00 2.88
N ILE A 189 -9.81 -9.62 3.72
CA ILE A 189 -11.13 -10.27 3.75
C ILE A 189 -11.83 -10.14 2.40
N ILE A 190 -11.81 -8.96 1.79
CA ILE A 190 -12.42 -8.72 0.47
C ILE A 190 -11.75 -9.60 -0.59
N ASN A 191 -10.41 -9.63 -0.61
CA ASN A 191 -9.66 -10.46 -1.57
C ASN A 191 -9.95 -11.96 -1.39
N ASN A 192 -9.96 -12.44 -0.14
CA ASN A 192 -10.30 -13.83 0.16
C ASN A 192 -11.73 -14.17 -0.26
N TYR A 193 -12.69 -13.27 -0.01
CA TYR A 193 -14.06 -13.46 -0.46
C TYR A 193 -14.16 -13.53 -1.99
N LEU A 194 -13.45 -12.65 -2.72
CA LEU A 194 -13.41 -12.67 -4.19
C LEU A 194 -12.82 -13.98 -4.72
N ILE A 195 -11.72 -14.46 -4.13
CA ILE A 195 -11.11 -15.75 -4.48
C ILE A 195 -12.10 -16.90 -4.27
N GLN A 196 -12.73 -16.96 -3.09
CA GLN A 196 -13.72 -18.00 -2.78
C GLN A 196 -14.93 -17.93 -3.72
N HIS A 197 -15.39 -16.73 -4.05
CA HIS A 197 -16.48 -16.52 -4.99
C HIS A 197 -16.13 -17.07 -6.38
N VAL A 198 -14.96 -16.72 -6.92
CA VAL A 198 -14.45 -17.20 -8.21
C VAL A 198 -14.33 -18.73 -8.24
N LEU A 199 -13.71 -19.32 -7.22
CA LEU A 199 -13.57 -20.79 -7.10
C LEU A 199 -14.94 -21.47 -7.06
N SER A 200 -15.89 -20.92 -6.31
CA SER A 200 -17.25 -21.45 -6.23
C SER A 200 -17.97 -21.41 -7.59
N GLN A 201 -17.79 -20.34 -8.37
CA GLN A 201 -18.37 -20.26 -9.72
C GLN A 201 -17.77 -21.34 -10.64
N ILE A 202 -16.45 -21.52 -10.64
CA ILE A 202 -15.78 -22.54 -11.46
C ILE A 202 -16.23 -23.95 -11.06
N LEU A 203 -16.35 -24.24 -9.76
CA LEU A 203 -16.85 -25.53 -9.28
C LEU A 203 -18.29 -25.79 -9.72
N ARG A 204 -19.16 -24.78 -9.74
CA ARG A 204 -20.54 -24.93 -10.27
C ARG A 204 -20.54 -25.26 -11.75
N LEU A 205 -19.68 -24.63 -12.54
CA LEU A 205 -19.55 -24.96 -13.98
C LEU A 205 -19.19 -26.43 -14.19
N SER A 206 -18.38 -27.02 -13.31
CA SER A 206 -17.95 -28.42 -13.42
C SER A 206 -19.10 -29.44 -13.27
N VAL A 207 -20.20 -29.05 -12.62
CA VAL A 207 -21.38 -29.90 -12.42
C VAL A 207 -22.54 -29.56 -13.36
N GLU A 208 -22.44 -28.48 -14.13
CA GLU A 208 -23.41 -28.15 -15.17
C GLU A 208 -23.32 -29.10 -16.36
N ALA A 209 -24.46 -29.38 -17.01
CA ALA A 209 -24.55 -30.19 -18.22
C ALA A 209 -24.06 -29.43 -19.46
N LEU A 210 -22.78 -29.06 -19.47
CA LEU A 210 -22.08 -28.35 -20.55
C LEU A 210 -20.99 -29.24 -21.15
N SER A 211 -20.59 -28.96 -22.39
CA SER A 211 -19.38 -29.56 -22.94
C SER A 211 -18.14 -29.03 -22.21
N LEU A 212 -17.07 -29.83 -22.17
CA LEU A 212 -15.79 -29.40 -21.58
C LEU A 212 -15.28 -28.09 -22.20
N LYS A 213 -15.45 -27.91 -23.52
CA LYS A 213 -15.05 -26.69 -24.22
C LYS A 213 -15.80 -25.47 -23.67
N GLU A 214 -17.11 -25.58 -23.47
CA GLU A 214 -17.93 -24.49 -22.90
C GLU A 214 -17.57 -24.22 -21.44
N GLN A 215 -17.31 -25.26 -20.64
CA GLN A 215 -16.85 -25.11 -19.25
C GLN A 215 -15.52 -24.34 -19.19
N LEU A 216 -14.55 -24.69 -20.03
CA LEU A 216 -13.26 -24.01 -20.10
C LEU A 216 -13.40 -22.56 -20.56
N GLN A 217 -14.25 -22.29 -21.56
CA GLN A 217 -14.50 -20.93 -22.02
C GLN A 217 -15.12 -20.06 -20.92
N LYS A 218 -16.17 -20.54 -20.25
CA LYS A 218 -16.79 -19.83 -19.12
C LYS A 218 -15.83 -19.65 -17.95
N THR A 219 -14.98 -20.66 -17.67
CA THR A 219 -13.94 -20.58 -16.64
C THR A 219 -12.95 -19.44 -16.95
N LEU A 220 -12.47 -19.38 -18.19
CA LEU A 220 -11.59 -18.31 -18.63
C LEU A 220 -12.25 -16.93 -18.52
N ASP A 221 -13.54 -16.82 -18.87
CA ASP A 221 -14.30 -15.57 -18.74
C ASP A 221 -14.43 -15.11 -17.27
N ILE A 222 -14.66 -16.04 -16.33
CA ILE A 222 -14.70 -15.72 -14.89
C ILE A 222 -13.35 -15.21 -14.41
N ILE A 223 -12.26 -15.94 -14.71
CA ILE A 223 -10.90 -15.59 -14.27
C ILE A 223 -10.47 -14.24 -14.87
N SER A 224 -10.85 -13.96 -16.12
CA SER A 224 -10.50 -12.73 -16.82
C SER A 224 -11.17 -11.46 -16.28
N ASN A 225 -12.20 -11.60 -15.44
CA ASN A 225 -12.90 -10.50 -14.79
C ASN A 225 -12.40 -10.23 -13.35
N VAL A 226 -11.38 -10.96 -12.89
CA VAL A 226 -10.78 -10.74 -11.58
C VAL A 226 -9.85 -9.52 -11.65
N SER A 227 -10.26 -8.44 -10.97
CA SER A 227 -9.64 -7.10 -11.08
C SER A 227 -8.15 -7.04 -10.74
N TRP A 228 -7.66 -7.88 -9.82
CA TRP A 228 -6.25 -7.91 -9.43
C TRP A 228 -5.38 -8.83 -10.31
N LEU A 229 -5.98 -9.70 -11.14
CA LEU A 229 -5.23 -10.70 -11.89
C LEU A 229 -4.77 -10.17 -13.26
N SER A 230 -5.61 -9.43 -13.98
CA SER A 230 -5.25 -8.87 -15.27
C SER A 230 -6.10 -7.67 -15.64
N SER A 231 -5.43 -6.59 -16.07
CA SER A 231 -6.07 -5.41 -16.66
C SER A 231 -6.39 -5.57 -18.15
N SER A 232 -5.77 -6.55 -18.84
CA SER A 232 -5.90 -6.74 -20.29
C SER A 232 -6.93 -7.82 -20.69
N SER A 233 -7.47 -8.59 -19.73
CA SER A 233 -8.46 -9.67 -19.93
C SER A 233 -8.14 -10.61 -21.12
N THR A 234 -6.85 -10.83 -21.41
CA THR A 234 -6.36 -11.74 -22.45
C THR A 234 -5.91 -13.06 -21.85
N GLY A 235 -6.25 -14.18 -22.48
CA GLY A 235 -5.83 -15.50 -22.01
C GLY A 235 -6.31 -16.65 -22.89
N CYS A 236 -5.76 -17.84 -22.67
CA CYS A 236 -6.20 -19.07 -23.33
C CYS A 236 -5.96 -20.29 -22.47
N ILE A 237 -6.72 -21.35 -22.74
CA ILE A 237 -6.54 -22.66 -22.10
C ILE A 237 -6.20 -23.67 -23.17
N PHE A 238 -5.09 -24.36 -22.94
CA PHE A 238 -4.64 -25.50 -23.73
C PHE A 238 -4.88 -26.80 -22.97
N LEU A 239 -5.25 -27.86 -23.69
CA LEU A 239 -5.27 -29.23 -23.17
C LEU A 239 -4.31 -30.13 -23.95
N VAL A 240 -3.79 -31.14 -23.26
CA VAL A 240 -3.11 -32.28 -23.86
C VAL A 240 -4.17 -33.32 -24.21
N GLU A 241 -4.29 -33.67 -25.49
CA GLU A 241 -5.26 -34.65 -25.99
C GLU A 241 -4.58 -35.98 -26.35
N ASP A 242 -4.93 -36.59 -27.48
CA ASP A 242 -4.42 -37.88 -27.92
C ASP A 242 -2.91 -37.86 -28.17
N ASN A 243 -2.39 -36.74 -28.68
CA ASN A 243 -0.96 -36.55 -28.88
C ASN A 243 -0.35 -35.84 -27.64
N PRO A 244 0.46 -36.53 -26.82
CA PRO A 244 1.04 -35.96 -25.61
C PRO A 244 2.05 -34.83 -25.89
N ASP A 245 2.58 -34.73 -27.11
CA ASP A 245 3.58 -33.74 -27.50
C ASP A 245 2.96 -32.43 -28.03
N ILE A 246 1.63 -32.31 -28.07
CA ILE A 246 0.93 -31.13 -28.59
C ILE A 246 -0.13 -30.64 -27.60
N LEU A 247 -0.08 -29.34 -27.33
CA LEU A 247 -1.12 -28.58 -26.65
C LEU A 247 -2.15 -28.08 -27.65
N VAL A 248 -3.43 -28.35 -27.40
CA VAL A 248 -4.56 -27.92 -28.24
C VAL A 248 -5.35 -26.83 -27.51
N MET A 249 -5.48 -25.65 -28.13
CA MET A 249 -6.24 -24.54 -27.55
C MET A 249 -7.74 -24.88 -27.53
N LYS A 250 -8.36 -24.85 -26.35
CA LYS A 250 -9.79 -25.14 -26.15
C LYS A 250 -10.63 -23.92 -25.81
N ALA A 251 -10.03 -22.94 -25.15
CA ALA A 251 -10.68 -21.68 -24.82
C ALA A 251 -9.70 -20.52 -25.03
N HIS A 252 -10.23 -19.36 -25.41
CA HIS A 252 -9.44 -18.13 -25.50
C HIS A 252 -10.31 -16.89 -25.30
N ARG A 253 -9.68 -15.80 -24.88
CA ARG A 253 -10.30 -14.48 -24.72
C ARG A 253 -9.30 -13.40 -25.09
N GLY A 254 -9.73 -12.42 -25.88
CA GLY A 254 -8.90 -11.27 -26.26
C GLY A 254 -7.65 -11.61 -27.08
N ILE A 255 -7.60 -12.80 -27.70
CA ILE A 255 -6.48 -13.23 -28.55
C ILE A 255 -6.71 -12.78 -30.00
N SER A 256 -5.67 -12.27 -30.66
CA SER A 256 -5.72 -11.89 -32.08
C SER A 256 -5.88 -13.11 -33.00
N LEU A 257 -6.45 -12.91 -34.19
CA LEU A 257 -6.64 -13.99 -35.17
C LEU A 257 -5.30 -14.60 -35.60
N GLU A 258 -4.25 -13.78 -35.74
CA GLU A 258 -2.89 -14.23 -36.06
C GLU A 258 -2.31 -15.14 -34.98
N LEU A 259 -2.46 -14.76 -33.71
CA LEU A 259 -1.98 -15.57 -32.59
C LEU A 259 -2.80 -16.85 -32.45
N PHE A 260 -4.12 -16.79 -32.67
CA PHE A 260 -4.97 -17.98 -32.70
C PHE A 260 -4.50 -18.97 -33.77
N ASN A 261 -4.32 -18.52 -35.02
CA ASN A 261 -3.88 -19.38 -36.12
C ASN A 261 -2.48 -19.97 -35.90
N THR A 262 -1.59 -19.22 -35.25
CA THR A 262 -0.20 -19.66 -35.03
C THR A 262 -0.05 -20.55 -33.80
N CYS A 263 -0.88 -20.37 -32.77
CA CYS A 263 -0.74 -21.02 -31.47
C CYS A 263 -1.80 -22.06 -31.18
N SER A 264 -2.84 -22.26 -32.01
CA SER A 264 -3.93 -23.22 -31.74
C SER A 264 -3.45 -24.64 -31.45
N TYR A 265 -2.33 -25.02 -32.06
CA TYR A 265 -1.63 -26.28 -31.83
C TYR A 265 -0.18 -25.98 -31.49
N LEU A 266 0.20 -26.13 -30.22
CA LEU A 266 1.51 -25.74 -29.71
C LEU A 266 2.31 -26.97 -29.26
N PRO A 267 3.44 -27.28 -29.91
CA PRO A 267 4.33 -28.36 -29.45
C PRO A 267 4.81 -28.15 -28.02
N MET A 268 4.99 -29.24 -27.28
CA MET A 268 5.65 -29.23 -25.96
C MET A 268 7.03 -28.59 -26.04
N GLY A 269 7.39 -27.82 -25.01
CA GLY A 269 8.64 -27.06 -24.95
C GLY A 269 8.71 -25.83 -25.86
N LYS A 270 7.72 -25.59 -26.74
CA LYS A 270 7.68 -24.39 -27.60
C LYS A 270 7.04 -23.21 -26.88
N CYS A 271 7.67 -22.03 -26.97
CA CYS A 271 7.22 -20.81 -26.30
C CYS A 271 7.08 -20.96 -24.77
N LEU A 272 6.37 -20.03 -24.10
CA LEU A 272 6.16 -20.04 -22.65
C LEU A 272 5.18 -21.15 -22.24
N CYS A 273 4.01 -21.26 -22.90
CA CYS A 273 3.00 -22.25 -22.55
C CYS A 273 3.50 -23.69 -22.75
N GLY A 274 4.20 -23.98 -23.85
CA GLY A 274 4.74 -25.31 -24.12
C GLY A 274 5.84 -25.71 -23.13
N ARG A 275 6.68 -24.76 -22.68
CA ARG A 275 7.67 -25.02 -21.62
C ARG A 275 7.02 -25.25 -20.26
N ALA A 276 5.98 -24.48 -19.92
CA ALA A 276 5.22 -24.70 -18.69
C ALA A 276 4.60 -26.10 -18.69
N ALA A 277 4.01 -26.51 -19.82
CA ALA A 277 3.46 -27.86 -19.96
C ALA A 277 4.54 -28.96 -19.86
N GLN A 278 5.70 -28.76 -20.48
CA GLN A 278 6.80 -29.76 -20.49
C GLN A 278 7.45 -29.91 -19.12
N THR A 279 7.71 -28.80 -18.43
CA THR A 279 8.36 -28.80 -17.10
C THR A 279 7.37 -29.14 -15.99
N GLY A 280 6.08 -28.87 -16.21
CA GLY A 280 5.10 -28.84 -15.14
C GLY A 280 5.31 -27.67 -14.17
N GLU A 281 6.17 -26.70 -14.44
CA GLU A 281 6.36 -25.56 -13.56
C GLU A 281 5.57 -24.34 -14.04
N THR A 282 5.12 -23.51 -13.10
CA THR A 282 4.53 -22.21 -13.44
C THR A 282 5.61 -21.30 -13.99
N ILE A 283 5.38 -20.76 -15.19
CA ILE A 283 6.30 -19.81 -15.81
C ILE A 283 5.66 -18.43 -15.80
N PHE A 284 6.36 -17.46 -15.20
CA PHE A 284 6.00 -16.05 -15.24
C PHE A 284 7.09 -15.24 -15.96
N LYS A 285 6.66 -14.34 -16.84
CA LYS A 285 7.52 -13.31 -17.45
C LYS A 285 6.79 -11.98 -17.44
N SER A 286 7.45 -10.92 -17.00
CA SER A 286 6.88 -9.57 -16.86
C SER A 286 6.79 -8.81 -18.19
N SER A 287 7.52 -9.26 -19.22
CA SER A 287 7.59 -8.63 -20.53
C SER A 287 7.98 -9.65 -21.60
N LEU A 288 7.82 -9.27 -22.88
CA LEU A 288 8.32 -10.04 -24.01
C LEU A 288 9.85 -10.14 -23.93
N ASP A 289 10.37 -11.37 -23.95
CA ASP A 289 11.81 -11.65 -23.94
C ASP A 289 12.20 -12.61 -25.07
N GLU A 290 13.48 -12.97 -25.14
CA GLU A 290 14.03 -13.91 -26.13
C GLU A 290 13.37 -15.28 -26.13
N HIS A 291 12.66 -15.65 -25.05
CA HIS A 291 11.93 -16.89 -24.99
C HIS A 291 10.49 -16.80 -25.52
N HIS A 292 10.05 -15.61 -25.93
CA HIS A 292 8.83 -15.41 -26.69
C HIS A 292 9.07 -15.74 -28.17
N GLN A 293 8.93 -17.03 -28.52
CA GLN A 293 9.27 -17.55 -29.84
C GLN A 293 8.25 -17.23 -30.95
N ILE A 294 7.02 -16.85 -30.59
CA ILE A 294 5.95 -16.56 -31.55
C ILE A 294 5.66 -15.06 -31.49
N ARG A 295 6.14 -14.28 -32.46
CA ARG A 295 5.93 -12.82 -32.49
C ARG A 295 5.19 -12.42 -33.77
N TYR A 296 4.37 -11.37 -33.72
CA TYR A 296 3.67 -10.82 -34.87
C TYR A 296 3.77 -9.29 -34.90
N GLU A 297 3.48 -8.70 -36.06
CA GLU A 297 3.59 -7.27 -36.29
C GLU A 297 2.53 -6.50 -35.48
N GLY A 298 2.95 -5.51 -34.68
CA GLY A 298 2.04 -4.77 -33.79
C GLY A 298 1.81 -5.41 -32.41
N MET A 299 2.54 -6.46 -32.05
CA MET A 299 2.50 -7.02 -30.70
C MET A 299 3.01 -6.00 -29.66
N ILE A 300 2.14 -5.59 -28.75
CA ILE A 300 2.48 -4.72 -27.62
C ILE A 300 3.20 -5.55 -26.56
N ASN A 301 4.19 -4.94 -25.89
CA ASN A 301 4.89 -5.58 -24.78
C ASN A 301 3.92 -5.96 -23.66
N HIS A 302 3.93 -7.22 -23.25
CA HIS A 302 3.07 -7.75 -22.18
C HIS A 302 3.77 -8.87 -21.41
N GLY A 303 3.26 -9.15 -20.21
CA GLY A 303 3.67 -10.30 -19.41
C GLY A 303 2.80 -11.53 -19.65
N HIS A 304 3.28 -12.69 -19.23
CA HIS A 304 2.56 -13.96 -19.26
C HIS A 304 2.67 -14.67 -17.93
N TYR A 305 1.53 -15.17 -17.45
CA TYR A 305 1.47 -16.33 -16.58
C TYR A 305 1.12 -17.55 -17.43
N CYS A 306 1.91 -18.62 -17.31
CA CYS A 306 1.60 -19.92 -17.87
C CYS A 306 1.60 -20.94 -16.74
N VAL A 307 0.41 -21.40 -16.36
CA VAL A 307 0.18 -22.26 -15.20
C VAL A 307 -0.26 -23.65 -15.68
N PRO A 308 0.52 -24.71 -15.39
CA PRO A 308 0.15 -26.07 -15.77
C PRO A 308 -1.10 -26.55 -15.03
N ILE A 309 -2.07 -27.08 -15.78
CA ILE A 309 -3.23 -27.78 -15.25
C ILE A 309 -2.80 -29.22 -14.99
N LYS A 310 -2.79 -29.64 -13.73
CA LYS A 310 -2.27 -30.95 -13.33
C LYS A 310 -3.31 -31.82 -12.65
N SER A 311 -3.15 -33.12 -12.80
CA SER A 311 -3.76 -34.12 -11.94
C SER A 311 -2.69 -35.11 -11.49
N LYS A 312 -2.41 -35.13 -10.18
CA LYS A 312 -1.22 -35.78 -9.61
C LYS A 312 0.04 -35.28 -10.35
N ASP A 313 0.89 -36.20 -10.83
CA ASP A 313 2.14 -35.88 -11.52
C ASP A 313 1.96 -35.69 -13.05
N LYS A 314 0.72 -35.73 -13.55
CA LYS A 314 0.43 -35.58 -14.99
C LYS A 314 -0.03 -34.16 -15.31
N VAL A 315 0.63 -33.52 -16.27
CA VAL A 315 0.15 -32.29 -16.90
C VAL A 315 -0.95 -32.64 -17.90
N LEU A 316 -2.13 -32.03 -17.72
CA LEU A 316 -3.31 -32.18 -18.56
C LEU A 316 -3.50 -30.99 -19.51
N GLY A 317 -2.82 -29.87 -19.26
CA GLY A 317 -2.99 -28.65 -20.02
C GLY A 317 -2.24 -27.47 -19.39
N VAL A 318 -2.47 -26.27 -19.91
CA VAL A 318 -1.91 -25.01 -19.41
C VAL A 318 -2.97 -23.91 -19.56
N ILE A 319 -3.04 -23.01 -18.58
CA ILE A 319 -3.76 -21.73 -18.66
C ILE A 319 -2.77 -20.56 -18.64
#